data_AF-A0A3M1LQC7-F1
#
_entry.id   AF-A0A3M1LQC7-F1
#
_cell.length_a   1.000
_cell.length_b   1.000
_cell.length_c   1.000
_cell.angle_alpha   90.00
_cell.angle_beta   90.00
_cell.angle_gamma   90.00
#
_symmetry.space_group_name_H-M   'P 1'
#
loop_
_entity.id
_entity.type
_entity.pdbx_description
1 polymer ?
#
loop_
_entity_poly.entity_id
_entity_poly.type
_entity_poly.pdbx_seq_one_letter_code
_entity_poly.pdbx_strand_id
1 'polypeptide(L)'
;WTLLAATDWALFLEPWRGWHQGRPLPRLPYTQPDAPAGRLWVRLGQLLHWGSTLLWPQQGTALVTLLALLLLTPLLAAVLGGRILLLTGAALALSEMAAALVDWNGQGALGFQAIIEVGLAWLAGHLLLAPEVPGSELLLSTGLALAFSLAHEGGLRLARRDEGLGAWLGGQGLALLLLVLGHRPWAAGALGLLLVPQLLRRPWLETEGGAWYVARVRPWLLLAMAGAVLI
;
A
#
# COMPACT_ATOMS: atom_id res chain seq x y z
N TRP A 1 -1.43 -4.91 0.03
CA TRP A 1 -2.20 -3.91 0.80
C TRP A 1 -3.70 -4.18 0.81
N THR A 2 -4.38 -4.18 -0.35
CA THR A 2 -5.85 -4.38 -0.44
C THR A 2 -6.37 -5.59 0.35
N LEU A 3 -5.73 -6.76 0.23
CA LEU A 3 -6.09 -7.96 1.01
C LEU A 3 -5.89 -7.78 2.53
N LEU A 4 -4.86 -7.03 2.93
CA LEU A 4 -4.59 -6.75 4.35
C LEU A 4 -5.65 -5.79 4.91
N ALA A 5 -6.02 -4.76 4.14
CA ALA A 5 -6.99 -3.76 4.56
C ALA A 5 -8.45 -4.23 4.49
N ALA A 6 -8.77 -5.16 3.58
CA ALA A 6 -10.13 -5.70 3.42
C ALA A 6 -10.48 -6.78 4.45
N THR A 7 -9.47 -7.35 5.11
CA THR A 7 -9.66 -8.40 6.11
C THR A 7 -9.61 -7.78 7.49
N ASP A 8 -10.67 -7.97 8.29
CA ASP A 8 -10.67 -7.56 9.69
C ASP A 8 -9.83 -8.57 10.51
N TRP A 9 -8.52 -8.34 10.53
CA TRP A 9 -7.58 -9.19 11.25
C TRP A 9 -7.81 -9.14 12.77
N ALA A 10 -8.42 -8.08 13.30
CA ALA A 10 -8.70 -7.96 14.73
C ALA A 10 -9.67 -9.06 15.18
N LEU A 11 -10.70 -9.37 14.39
CA LEU A 11 -11.64 -10.47 14.67
C LEU A 11 -10.96 -11.83 14.87
N PHE A 12 -9.81 -12.05 14.21
CA PHE A 12 -9.07 -13.31 14.33
C PHE A 12 -7.98 -13.25 15.42
N LEU A 13 -7.34 -12.10 15.58
CA LEU A 13 -6.22 -11.89 16.51
C LEU A 13 -6.67 -11.66 17.96
N GLU A 14 -7.87 -11.13 18.19
CA GLU A 14 -8.42 -10.96 19.54
C GLU A 14 -8.65 -12.31 20.24
N PRO A 15 -9.36 -13.29 19.63
CA PRO A 15 -9.50 -14.63 20.21
C PRO A 15 -8.16 -15.35 20.44
N TRP A 16 -7.15 -15.06 19.60
CA TRP A 16 -5.82 -15.66 19.73
C TRP A 16 -5.16 -15.34 21.09
N ARG A 17 -5.36 -14.13 21.64
CA ARG A 17 -4.77 -13.73 22.92
C ARG A 17 -5.24 -14.56 24.11
N GLY A 18 -6.47 -15.06 24.05
CA GLY A 18 -7.06 -15.96 25.07
C GLY A 18 -7.03 -17.44 24.67
N TRP A 19 -6.31 -17.80 23.60
CA TRP A 19 -6.40 -19.14 23.04
C TRP A 19 -5.54 -20.14 23.82
N HIS A 20 -6.19 -21.13 24.43
CA HIS A 20 -5.52 -22.16 25.23
C HIS A 20 -5.66 -23.57 24.64
N GLN A 21 -6.57 -23.78 23.69
CA GLN A 21 -6.81 -25.08 23.06
C GLN A 21 -5.77 -25.37 21.98
N GLY A 22 -5.16 -26.56 21.98
CA GLY A 22 -4.14 -26.93 21.00
C GLY A 22 -4.33 -28.35 20.47
N ARG A 23 -3.91 -28.58 19.23
CA ARG A 23 -3.80 -29.94 18.70
C ARG A 23 -2.56 -30.61 19.30
N PRO A 24 -2.66 -31.85 19.79
CA PRO A 24 -1.48 -32.58 20.25
C PRO A 24 -0.58 -32.84 19.04
N LEU A 25 0.60 -32.20 19.03
CA LEU A 25 1.62 -32.45 18.03
C LEU A 25 2.47 -33.67 18.43
N PRO A 26 3.02 -34.43 17.46
CA PRO A 26 3.96 -35.51 17.74
C PRO A 26 5.12 -34.97 18.58
N ARG A 27 5.40 -35.61 19.71
CA ARG A 27 6.51 -35.22 20.59
C ARG A 27 7.83 -35.56 19.89
N LEU A 28 8.71 -34.57 19.76
CA LEU A 28 10.06 -34.81 19.28
C LEU A 28 10.84 -35.56 20.38
N PRO A 29 11.71 -36.54 20.02
CA PRO A 29 12.40 -37.39 20.99
C PRO A 29 13.24 -36.63 22.03
N TYR A 30 13.59 -35.38 21.74
CA TYR A 30 14.52 -34.56 22.51
C TYR A 30 13.86 -33.36 23.23
N THR A 31 12.54 -33.22 23.17
CA THR A 31 11.84 -32.09 23.81
C THR A 31 11.23 -32.51 25.13
N GLN A 32 11.86 -32.15 26.25
CA GLN A 32 11.23 -32.23 27.57
C GLN A 32 10.08 -31.19 27.68
N PRO A 33 9.00 -31.47 28.43
CA PRO A 33 7.81 -30.61 28.50
C PRO A 33 8.11 -29.16 28.93
N ASP A 34 9.04 -29.00 29.88
CA ASP A 34 9.40 -27.69 30.43
C ASP A 34 10.57 -27.01 29.69
N ALA A 35 11.17 -27.70 28.72
CA ALA A 35 12.22 -27.13 27.90
C ALA A 35 11.66 -25.98 27.05
N PRO A 36 12.48 -24.96 26.70
CA PRO A 36 12.06 -23.90 25.79
C PRO A 36 11.49 -24.43 24.47
N ALA A 37 12.05 -25.54 23.95
CA ALA A 37 11.53 -26.21 22.76
C ALA A 37 10.14 -26.84 22.98
N GLY A 38 9.87 -27.42 24.16
CA GLY A 38 8.55 -27.97 24.51
C GLY A 38 7.47 -26.91 24.57
N ARG A 39 7.76 -25.75 25.18
CA ARG A 39 6.87 -24.58 25.21
C ARG A 39 6.58 -24.04 23.81
N LEU A 40 7.59 -23.99 22.95
CA LEU A 40 7.44 -23.60 21.55
C LEU A 40 6.52 -24.57 20.78
N TRP A 41 6.65 -25.88 21.05
CA TRP A 41 5.83 -26.92 20.43
C TRP A 41 4.36 -26.84 20.85
N VAL A 42 4.08 -26.55 22.12
CA VAL A 42 2.71 -26.31 22.60
C VAL A 42 2.10 -25.09 21.92
N ARG A 43 2.86 -23.98 21.81
CA ARG A 43 2.40 -22.78 21.10
C ARG A 43 2.14 -23.04 19.62
N LEU A 44 2.97 -23.86 18.97
CA LEU A 44 2.75 -24.30 17.59
C LEU A 44 1.46 -25.13 17.47
N GLY A 45 1.19 -26.04 18.41
CA GLY A 45 -0.04 -26.83 18.43
C GLY A 45 -1.29 -25.98 18.63
N GLN A 46 -1.20 -24.94 19.47
CA GLN A 46 -2.25 -23.93 19.65
C GLN A 46 -2.46 -23.11 18.37
N LEU A 47 -1.37 -22.64 17.74
CA LEU A 47 -1.39 -21.86 16.51
C LEU A 47 -2.01 -22.64 15.35
N LEU A 48 -1.61 -23.90 15.17
CA LEU A 48 -2.15 -24.77 14.13
C LEU A 48 -3.61 -25.09 14.38
N HIS A 49 -4.01 -25.29 15.64
CA HIS A 49 -5.40 -25.52 15.97
C HIS A 49 -6.26 -24.31 15.65
N TRP A 50 -5.92 -23.14 16.22
CA TRP A 50 -6.56 -21.86 15.94
C TRP A 50 -6.62 -21.56 14.43
N GLY A 51 -5.50 -21.74 13.74
CA GLY A 51 -5.39 -21.53 12.30
C GLY A 51 -6.34 -22.45 11.53
N SER A 52 -6.45 -23.73 11.92
CA SER A 52 -7.34 -24.69 11.25
C SER A 52 -8.84 -24.49 11.55
N THR A 53 -9.19 -23.99 12.74
CA THR A 53 -10.59 -23.88 13.20
C THR A 53 -11.22 -22.54 12.90
N LEU A 54 -10.47 -21.44 13.00
CA LEU A 54 -10.99 -20.08 12.83
C LEU A 54 -10.52 -19.46 11.52
N LEU A 55 -9.20 -19.49 11.28
CA LEU A 55 -8.60 -18.71 10.21
C LEU A 55 -8.78 -19.37 8.83
N TRP A 56 -8.53 -20.67 8.71
CA TRP A 56 -8.57 -21.39 7.44
C TRP A 56 -9.98 -21.51 6.83
N PRO A 57 -11.05 -21.83 7.58
CA PRO A 57 -12.39 -21.98 7.00
C PRO A 57 -12.94 -20.67 6.45
N GLN A 58 -12.58 -19.54 7.06
CA GLN A 58 -13.11 -18.23 6.68
C GLN A 58 -12.19 -17.47 5.72
N GLN A 59 -10.87 -17.59 5.88
CA GLN A 59 -9.86 -16.79 5.16
C GLN A 59 -8.79 -17.63 4.45
N GLY A 60 -8.99 -18.95 4.29
CA GLY A 60 -8.01 -19.84 3.66
C GLY A 60 -7.55 -19.37 2.28
N THR A 61 -8.49 -18.93 1.43
CA THR A 61 -8.15 -18.38 0.11
C THR A 61 -7.31 -17.12 0.21
N ALA A 62 -7.64 -16.21 1.13
CA ALA A 62 -6.88 -14.97 1.34
C ALA A 62 -5.46 -15.28 1.82
N LEU A 63 -5.29 -16.24 2.74
CA LEU A 63 -3.98 -16.69 3.22
C LEU A 63 -3.13 -17.33 2.11
N VAL A 64 -3.71 -18.24 1.33
CA VAL A 64 -3.01 -18.88 0.22
C VAL A 64 -2.60 -17.83 -0.83
N THR A 65 -3.48 -16.88 -1.11
CA THR A 65 -3.18 -15.78 -2.04
C THR A 65 -2.07 -14.87 -1.49
N LEU A 66 -2.12 -14.52 -0.20
CA LEU A 66 -1.07 -13.73 0.45
C LEU A 66 0.26 -14.47 0.44
N LEU A 67 0.28 -15.77 0.74
CA LEU A 67 1.49 -16.59 0.70
C LEU A 67 2.06 -16.68 -0.72
N ALA A 68 1.20 -16.94 -1.71
CA ALA A 68 1.61 -16.98 -3.11
C ALA A 68 2.19 -15.63 -3.57
N LEU A 69 1.54 -14.51 -3.23
CA LEU A 69 2.05 -13.17 -3.52
C LEU A 69 3.37 -12.88 -2.78
N LEU A 70 3.48 -13.29 -1.51
CA LEU A 70 4.69 -13.10 -0.71
C LEU A 70 5.89 -13.84 -1.30
N LEU A 71 5.69 -14.99 -1.93
CA LEU A 71 6.74 -15.74 -2.62
C LEU A 71 7.02 -15.21 -4.04
N LEU A 72 5.97 -14.84 -4.77
CA LEU A 72 6.09 -14.38 -6.16
C LEU A 72 6.73 -12.99 -6.27
N THR A 73 6.40 -12.08 -5.34
CA THR A 73 6.88 -10.69 -5.36
C THR A 73 8.42 -10.59 -5.28
N PRO A 74 9.11 -11.22 -4.31
CA PRO A 74 10.58 -11.18 -4.26
C PRO A 74 11.21 -11.93 -5.43
N LEU A 75 10.58 -12.97 -5.96
CA LEU A 75 11.07 -13.66 -7.15
C LEU A 75 11.05 -12.74 -8.38
N LEU A 76 9.93 -12.06 -8.63
CA LEU A 76 9.81 -11.06 -9.70
C LEU A 76 10.79 -9.90 -9.48
N ALA A 77 10.90 -9.41 -8.25
CA ALA A 77 11.82 -8.33 -7.91
C ALA A 77 13.29 -8.74 -8.13
N ALA A 78 13.67 -9.98 -7.83
CA ALA A 78 15.02 -10.49 -8.09
C ALA A 78 15.35 -10.53 -9.58
N VAL A 79 14.37 -10.87 -10.43
CA VAL A 79 14.51 -10.83 -11.89
C VAL A 79 14.62 -9.39 -12.40
N LEU A 80 13.87 -8.46 -11.81
CA LEU A 80 13.85 -7.03 -12.18
C LEU A 80 15.07 -6.25 -11.63
N GLY A 81 15.81 -6.82 -10.69
CA GLY A 81 17.08 -6.28 -10.16
C GLY A 81 17.00 -5.77 -8.72
N GLY A 82 18.19 -5.55 -8.12
CA GLY A 82 18.33 -5.26 -6.69
C GLY A 82 17.57 -4.04 -6.18
N ARG A 83 17.33 -3.02 -7.01
CA ARG A 83 16.58 -1.83 -6.61
C ARG A 83 15.09 -2.10 -6.42
N ILE A 84 14.50 -2.96 -7.24
CA ILE A 84 13.10 -3.37 -7.10
C ILE A 84 12.93 -4.29 -5.89
N LEU A 85 13.95 -5.09 -5.55
CA LEU A 85 13.98 -5.83 -4.28
C LEU A 85 13.93 -4.88 -3.07
N LEU A 86 14.69 -3.78 -3.08
CA LEU A 86 14.66 -2.79 -2.01
C LEU A 86 13.28 -2.11 -1.89
N LEU A 87 12.66 -1.73 -3.01
CA LEU A 87 11.30 -1.17 -3.00
C LEU A 87 10.25 -2.18 -2.50
N THR A 88 10.41 -3.45 -2.85
CA THR A 88 9.55 -4.53 -2.34
C THR A 88 9.70 -4.69 -0.83
N GLY A 89 10.94 -4.68 -0.33
CA GLY A 89 11.23 -4.68 1.10
C GLY A 89 10.64 -3.46 1.81
N ALA A 90 10.75 -2.27 1.22
CA ALA A 90 10.12 -1.06 1.74
C ALA A 90 8.60 -1.17 1.77
N ALA A 91 7.97 -1.77 0.75
CA ALA A 91 6.52 -2.01 0.73
C ALA A 91 6.07 -2.92 1.87
N LEU A 92 6.84 -3.99 2.14
CA LEU A 92 6.58 -4.91 3.25
C LEU A 92 6.76 -4.21 4.59
N ALA A 93 7.87 -3.49 4.78
CA ALA A 93 8.14 -2.74 6.00
C ALA A 93 7.07 -1.68 6.28
N LEU A 94 6.63 -0.95 5.24
CA LEU A 94 5.51 0.01 5.36
C LEU A 94 4.19 -0.69 5.69
N SER A 95 3.95 -1.88 5.13
CA SER A 95 2.74 -2.66 5.44
C SER A 95 2.74 -3.15 6.90
N GLU A 96 3.89 -3.59 7.42
CA GLU A 96 4.04 -3.97 8.83
C GLU A 96 3.93 -2.77 9.76
N MET A 97 4.57 -1.66 9.42
CA MET A 97 4.48 -0.41 10.18
C MET A 97 3.03 0.09 10.22
N ALA A 98 2.31 0.03 9.09
CA ALA A 98 0.90 0.36 9.06
C ALA A 98 0.07 -0.56 9.96
N ALA A 99 0.31 -1.87 9.93
CA ALA A 99 -0.37 -2.83 10.79
C ALA A 99 -0.08 -2.61 12.29
N ALA A 100 1.08 -2.05 12.64
CA ALA A 100 1.47 -1.75 14.01
C ALA A 100 0.96 -0.39 14.51
N LEU A 101 0.92 0.63 13.65
CA LEU A 101 0.61 2.02 14.03
C LEU A 101 -0.86 2.41 13.83
N VAL A 102 -1.57 1.72 12.96
CA VAL A 102 -2.94 2.06 12.62
C VAL A 102 -3.89 1.14 13.38
N ASP A 103 -4.68 1.74 14.27
CA ASP A 103 -5.89 1.07 14.76
C ASP A 103 -6.71 0.65 13.54
N TRP A 104 -7.10 -0.63 13.49
CA TRP A 104 -7.81 -1.25 12.37
C TRP A 104 -9.21 -0.64 12.07
N ASN A 105 -9.52 0.53 12.65
CA ASN A 105 -10.67 1.40 12.41
C ASN A 105 -10.70 2.07 11.02
N GLY A 106 -9.73 1.78 10.14
CA GLY A 106 -9.78 2.07 8.71
C GLY A 106 -9.43 3.51 8.27
N GLN A 107 -9.16 4.44 9.20
CA GLN A 107 -8.84 5.84 8.87
C GLN A 107 -7.33 6.11 8.77
N GLY A 108 -6.52 5.60 9.71
CA GLY A 108 -5.05 5.75 9.66
C GLY A 108 -4.40 5.00 8.49
N ALA A 109 -5.14 4.08 7.88
CA ALA A 109 -4.66 3.20 6.82
C ALA A 109 -4.56 3.91 5.46
N LEU A 110 -5.26 5.04 5.26
CA LEU A 110 -5.37 5.69 3.94
C LEU A 110 -4.05 6.26 3.42
N GLY A 111 -3.23 6.85 4.30
CA GLY A 111 -1.91 7.37 3.90
C GLY A 111 -0.96 6.26 3.49
N PHE A 112 -0.90 5.18 4.28
CA PHE A 112 -0.12 3.97 3.94
C PHE A 112 -0.59 3.33 2.65
N GLN A 113 -1.91 3.23 2.45
CA GLN A 113 -2.49 2.77 1.20
C GLN A 113 -1.96 3.57 0.02
N ALA A 114 -1.99 4.90 0.13
CA ALA A 114 -1.60 5.76 -0.98
C ALA A 114 -0.10 5.71 -1.27
N ILE A 115 0.74 5.67 -0.23
CA ILE A 115 2.18 5.49 -0.41
C ILE A 115 2.49 4.15 -1.09
N ILE A 116 1.84 3.07 -0.67
CA ILE A 116 2.10 1.73 -1.24
C ILE A 116 1.55 1.61 -2.66
N GLU A 117 0.32 2.05 -2.92
CA GLU A 117 -0.34 1.89 -4.23
C GLU A 117 0.20 2.85 -5.29
N VAL A 118 0.57 4.08 -4.90
CA VAL A 118 0.93 5.14 -5.84
C VAL A 118 2.39 5.55 -5.69
N GLY A 119 2.85 5.83 -4.47
CA GLY A 119 4.22 6.28 -4.23
C GLY A 119 5.28 5.23 -4.62
N LEU A 120 5.14 4.00 -4.14
CA LEU A 120 6.06 2.91 -4.47
C LEU A 120 5.92 2.47 -5.92
N ALA A 121 4.70 2.44 -6.47
CA ALA A 121 4.47 2.12 -7.87
C ALA A 121 5.13 3.17 -8.80
N TRP A 122 5.04 4.44 -8.44
CA TRP A 122 5.75 5.54 -9.11
C TRP A 122 7.26 5.31 -9.11
N LEU A 123 7.85 5.11 -7.91
CA LEU A 123 9.29 4.91 -7.77
C LEU A 123 9.76 3.67 -8.54
N ALA A 124 8.99 2.59 -8.51
CA ALA A 124 9.28 1.39 -9.29
C ALA A 124 9.31 1.70 -10.80
N GLY A 125 8.29 2.40 -11.31
CA GLY A 125 8.23 2.80 -12.71
C GLY A 125 9.41 3.68 -13.12
N HIS A 126 9.76 4.67 -12.28
CA HIS A 126 10.90 5.54 -12.52
C HIS A 126 12.24 4.78 -12.54
N LEU A 127 12.46 3.85 -11.60
CA LEU A 127 13.69 3.04 -11.55
C LEU A 127 13.80 2.04 -12.71
N LEU A 128 12.68 1.56 -13.24
CA LEU A 128 12.66 0.66 -14.40
C LEU A 128 12.96 1.40 -15.71
N LEU A 129 12.41 2.61 -15.86
CA LEU A 129 12.57 3.41 -17.08
C LEU A 129 13.88 4.21 -17.09
N ALA A 130 14.40 4.55 -15.91
CA ALA A 130 15.65 5.29 -15.74
C ALA A 130 16.55 4.56 -14.71
N PRO A 131 17.30 3.53 -15.12
CA PRO A 131 18.15 2.76 -14.21
C PRO A 131 19.41 3.51 -13.76
N GLU A 132 19.85 4.56 -14.46
CA GLU A 132 21.08 5.31 -14.14
C GLU A 132 20.84 6.73 -13.59
N VAL A 133 19.75 6.90 -12.83
CA VAL A 133 19.32 8.20 -12.31
C VAL A 133 20.31 8.79 -11.30
N PRO A 134 20.81 10.02 -11.50
CA PRO A 134 21.60 10.76 -10.51
C PRO A 134 20.82 11.01 -9.22
N GLY A 135 21.52 11.12 -8.08
CA GLY A 135 20.86 11.29 -6.77
C GLY A 135 19.92 12.51 -6.67
N SER A 136 20.20 13.59 -7.40
CA SER A 136 19.33 14.78 -7.46
C SER A 136 17.98 14.51 -8.13
N GLU A 137 17.96 13.69 -9.18
CA GLU A 137 16.73 13.29 -9.86
C GLU A 137 15.93 12.27 -9.04
N LEU A 138 16.61 11.43 -8.27
CA LEU A 138 15.94 10.52 -7.32
C LEU A 138 15.20 11.29 -6.22
N LEU A 139 15.75 12.40 -5.73
CA LEU A 139 15.08 13.28 -4.76
C LEU A 139 13.81 13.90 -5.37
N LEU A 140 13.90 14.40 -6.60
CA LEU A 140 12.74 14.93 -7.32
C LEU A 140 11.67 13.85 -7.52
N SER A 141 12.08 12.65 -7.97
CA SER A 141 11.17 11.52 -8.18
C SER A 141 10.51 11.06 -6.88
N THR A 142 11.24 11.06 -5.76
CA THR A 142 10.70 10.78 -4.43
C THR A 142 9.70 11.85 -3.99
N GLY A 143 10.01 13.13 -4.23
CA GLY A 143 9.09 14.24 -3.96
C GLY A 143 7.79 14.10 -4.76
N LEU A 144 7.88 13.73 -6.04
CA LEU A 144 6.73 13.46 -6.90
C LEU A 144 5.94 12.25 -6.41
N ALA A 145 6.62 11.17 -6.01
CA ALA A 145 5.97 9.98 -5.43
C ALA A 145 5.11 10.35 -4.21
N LEU A 146 5.65 11.18 -3.31
CA LEU A 146 4.93 11.66 -2.13
C LEU A 146 3.78 12.59 -2.51
N ALA A 147 3.98 13.50 -3.46
CA ALA A 147 2.95 14.42 -3.94
C ALA A 147 1.76 13.67 -4.58
N PHE A 148 2.04 12.66 -5.42
CA PHE A 148 1.01 11.80 -5.99
C PHE A 148 0.35 10.89 -4.95
N SER A 149 1.10 10.42 -3.96
CA SER A 149 0.53 9.67 -2.82
C SER A 149 -0.44 10.56 -2.03
N LEU A 150 -0.07 11.81 -1.74
CA LEU A 150 -0.96 12.77 -1.07
C LEU A 150 -2.23 13.04 -1.90
N ALA A 151 -2.07 13.19 -3.22
CA ALA A 151 -3.20 13.38 -4.12
C ALA A 151 -4.15 12.16 -4.07
N HIS A 152 -3.61 10.94 -4.19
CA HIS A 152 -4.38 9.70 -4.13
C HIS A 152 -5.06 9.49 -2.77
N GLU A 153 -4.37 9.78 -1.67
CA GLU A 153 -4.96 9.77 -0.33
C GLU A 153 -6.16 10.72 -0.25
N GLY A 154 -6.00 11.96 -0.75
CA GLY A 154 -7.10 12.92 -0.83
C GLY A 154 -8.30 12.37 -1.60
N GLY A 155 -8.06 11.55 -2.63
CA GLY A 155 -9.10 10.91 -3.42
C GLY A 155 -9.78 9.77 -2.69
N LEU A 156 -9.02 8.95 -1.97
CA LEU A 156 -9.58 7.91 -1.11
C LEU A 156 -10.44 8.49 0.00
N ARG A 157 -10.02 9.61 0.61
CA ARG A 157 -10.80 10.33 1.61
C ARG A 157 -12.06 10.92 1.00
N LEU A 158 -11.93 11.58 -0.16
CA LEU A 158 -13.06 12.19 -0.88
C LEU A 158 -14.10 11.15 -1.25
N ALA A 159 -13.67 9.97 -1.72
CA ALA A 159 -14.58 8.87 -2.06
C ALA A 159 -15.35 8.28 -0.85
N ARG A 160 -14.83 8.44 0.38
CA ARG A 160 -15.42 7.85 1.59
C ARG A 160 -16.25 8.82 2.42
N ARG A 161 -15.88 10.11 2.45
CA ARG A 161 -16.44 11.10 3.39
C ARG A 161 -16.70 12.47 2.78
N ASP A 162 -16.54 12.64 1.47
CA ASP A 162 -16.59 13.94 0.77
C ASP A 162 -15.61 15.01 1.31
N GLU A 163 -14.69 14.59 2.18
CA GLU A 163 -13.59 15.38 2.70
C GLU A 163 -12.29 14.89 2.04
N GLY A 164 -11.42 15.79 1.59
CA GLY A 164 -10.15 15.39 0.96
C GLY A 164 -9.78 16.17 -0.30
N LEU A 165 -10.65 17.05 -0.78
CA LEU A 165 -10.39 17.89 -1.94
C LEU A 165 -9.10 18.73 -1.76
N GLY A 166 -8.84 19.22 -0.55
CA GLY A 166 -7.62 19.95 -0.23
C GLY A 166 -6.35 19.11 -0.38
N ALA A 167 -6.35 17.86 0.10
CA ALA A 167 -5.22 16.95 -0.07
C ALA A 167 -5.07 16.51 -1.54
N TRP A 168 -6.18 16.28 -2.24
CA TRP A 168 -6.20 15.94 -3.67
C TRP A 168 -5.53 17.03 -4.51
N LEU A 169 -6.04 18.27 -4.41
CA LEU A 169 -5.52 19.42 -5.16
C LEU A 169 -4.14 19.85 -4.65
N GLY A 170 -3.90 19.76 -3.34
CA GLY A 170 -2.63 20.08 -2.72
C GLY A 170 -1.50 19.17 -3.19
N GLY A 171 -1.74 17.85 -3.27
CA GLY A 171 -0.79 16.89 -3.82
C GLY A 171 -0.46 17.16 -5.29
N GLN A 172 -1.48 17.48 -6.10
CA GLN A 172 -1.29 17.83 -7.51
C GLN A 172 -0.55 19.15 -7.71
N GLY A 173 -0.88 20.17 -6.89
CA GLY A 173 -0.19 21.46 -6.90
C GLY A 173 1.27 21.33 -6.46
N LEU A 174 1.54 20.49 -5.45
CA LEU A 174 2.90 20.16 -5.03
C LEU A 174 3.68 19.45 -6.13
N ALA A 175 3.06 18.49 -6.83
CA ALA A 175 3.70 17.82 -7.96
C ALA A 175 4.05 18.81 -9.09
N LEU A 176 3.13 19.72 -9.42
CA LEU A 176 3.37 20.77 -10.39
C LEU A 176 4.52 21.69 -9.97
N LEU A 177 4.54 22.13 -8.72
CA LEU A 177 5.61 22.96 -8.16
C LEU A 177 6.96 22.26 -8.24
N LEU A 178 7.02 20.98 -7.87
CA LEU A 178 8.23 20.17 -7.95
C LEU A 178 8.74 20.05 -9.39
N LEU A 179 7.86 19.84 -10.38
CA LEU A 179 8.24 19.79 -11.80
C LEU A 179 8.80 21.13 -12.30
N VAL A 180 8.22 22.25 -11.87
CA VAL A 180 8.71 23.60 -12.22
C VAL A 180 10.10 23.84 -11.61
N LEU A 181 10.27 23.52 -10.32
CA LEU A 181 11.56 23.64 -9.62
C LEU A 181 12.62 22.69 -10.19
N GLY A 182 12.20 21.51 -10.66
CA GLY A 182 13.06 20.54 -11.35
C GLY A 182 13.36 20.90 -12.81
N HIS A 183 12.98 22.10 -13.27
CA HIS A 183 13.17 22.57 -14.64
C HIS A 183 12.59 21.65 -15.73
N ARG A 184 11.44 21.02 -15.46
CA ARG A 184 10.67 20.20 -16.41
C ARG A 184 9.37 20.92 -16.82
N PRO A 185 9.44 22.09 -17.51
CA PRO A 185 8.26 22.92 -17.78
C PRO A 185 7.24 22.22 -18.67
N TRP A 186 7.66 21.35 -19.57
CA TRP A 186 6.78 20.57 -20.43
C TRP A 186 5.94 19.57 -19.64
N ALA A 187 6.56 18.85 -18.68
CA ALA A 187 5.86 17.95 -17.78
C ALA A 187 4.89 18.72 -16.88
N ALA A 188 5.31 19.88 -16.36
CA ALA A 188 4.44 20.75 -15.55
C ALA A 188 3.24 21.27 -16.36
N GLY A 189 3.46 21.69 -17.61
CA GLY A 189 2.40 22.13 -18.51
C GLY A 189 1.42 21.00 -18.86
N ALA A 190 1.94 19.82 -19.18
CA ALA A 190 1.11 18.64 -19.45
C ALA A 190 0.28 18.24 -18.21
N LEU A 191 0.89 18.21 -17.04
CA LEU A 191 0.19 17.95 -15.78
C LEU A 191 -0.88 19.02 -15.53
N GLY A 192 -0.56 20.30 -15.69
CA GLY A 192 -1.50 21.41 -15.56
C GLY A 192 -2.70 21.30 -16.50
N LEU A 193 -2.49 20.91 -17.76
CA LEU A 193 -3.59 20.65 -18.71
C LEU A 193 -4.48 19.48 -18.25
N LEU A 194 -3.90 18.43 -17.68
CA LEU A 194 -4.64 17.29 -17.13
C LEU A 194 -5.42 17.63 -15.84
N LEU A 195 -5.13 18.77 -15.20
CA LEU A 195 -5.92 19.28 -14.06
C LEU A 195 -7.20 19.99 -14.48
N VAL A 196 -7.22 20.61 -15.67
CA VAL A 196 -8.39 21.33 -16.20
C VAL A 196 -9.67 20.48 -16.17
N PRO A 197 -9.72 19.26 -16.73
CA PRO A 197 -10.94 18.45 -16.69
C PRO A 197 -11.38 18.05 -15.27
N GLN A 198 -10.46 18.06 -14.30
CA GLN A 198 -10.76 17.77 -12.90
C GLN A 198 -11.46 18.98 -12.24
N LEU A 199 -10.87 20.17 -12.43
CA LEU A 199 -11.41 21.43 -11.91
C LEU A 199 -12.77 21.75 -12.52
N LEU A 200 -12.95 21.51 -13.83
CA LEU A 200 -14.23 21.69 -14.50
C LEU A 200 -15.34 20.81 -13.91
N ARG A 201 -15.00 19.63 -13.35
CA ARG A 201 -15.98 18.70 -12.76
C ARG A 201 -16.26 18.98 -11.29
N ARG A 202 -15.60 19.96 -10.66
CA ARG A 202 -15.80 20.30 -9.25
C ARG A 202 -17.27 20.64 -8.90
N PRO A 203 -18.06 21.35 -9.71
CA PRO A 203 -19.46 21.63 -9.38
C PRO A 203 -20.32 20.36 -9.21
N TRP A 204 -19.94 19.26 -9.87
CA TRP A 204 -20.65 17.98 -9.75
C TRP A 204 -20.29 17.21 -8.49
N LEU A 205 -19.25 17.63 -7.75
CA LEU A 205 -18.87 16.98 -6.50
C LEU A 205 -19.99 17.11 -5.45
N GLU A 206 -20.64 18.27 -5.37
CA GLU A 206 -21.71 18.52 -4.40
C GLU A 206 -23.02 17.79 -4.74
N THR A 207 -23.23 17.46 -6.01
CA THR A 207 -24.47 16.84 -6.49
C THR A 207 -24.37 15.31 -6.63
N GLU A 208 -23.22 14.80 -7.09
CA GLU A 208 -23.01 13.37 -7.37
C GLU A 208 -22.13 12.66 -6.32
N GLY A 209 -21.50 13.43 -5.42
CA GLY A 209 -20.64 12.92 -4.35
C GLY A 209 -19.20 12.61 -4.78
N GLY A 210 -18.34 12.40 -3.78
CA GLY A 210 -16.91 12.22 -3.95
C GLY A 210 -16.51 10.92 -4.64
N ALA A 211 -17.24 9.82 -4.41
CA ALA A 211 -16.96 8.54 -5.06
C ALA A 211 -17.15 8.63 -6.59
N TRP A 212 -18.21 9.32 -7.04
CA TRP A 212 -18.45 9.58 -8.45
C TRP A 212 -17.32 10.44 -9.03
N TYR A 213 -16.96 11.54 -8.37
CA TYR A 213 -15.91 12.44 -8.82
C TYR A 213 -14.58 11.71 -8.98
N VAL A 214 -14.14 10.97 -7.96
CA VAL A 214 -12.87 10.22 -7.97
C VAL A 214 -12.85 9.19 -9.10
N ALA A 215 -13.95 8.45 -9.32
CA ALA A 215 -14.01 7.46 -10.40
C ALA A 215 -13.81 8.09 -11.79
N ARG A 216 -14.27 9.33 -12.01
CA ARG A 216 -14.15 10.04 -13.30
C ARG A 216 -12.81 10.75 -13.45
N VAL A 217 -12.19 11.13 -12.35
CA VAL A 217 -10.95 11.91 -12.34
C VAL A 217 -9.69 11.03 -12.27
N ARG A 218 -9.78 9.85 -11.66
CA ARG A 218 -8.67 8.87 -11.53
C ARG A 218 -7.90 8.58 -12.82
N PRO A 219 -8.52 8.35 -14.00
CA PRO A 219 -7.74 8.09 -15.22
C PRO A 219 -6.82 9.28 -15.60
N TRP A 220 -7.23 10.52 -15.33
CA TRP A 220 -6.42 11.70 -15.61
C TRP A 220 -5.20 11.78 -14.69
N LEU A 221 -5.34 11.38 -13.42
CA LEU A 221 -4.20 11.28 -12.50
C LEU A 221 -3.20 10.21 -12.97
N LEU A 222 -3.68 9.05 -13.42
CA LEU A 222 -2.82 7.99 -13.95
C LEU A 222 -2.09 8.42 -15.23
N LEU A 223 -2.76 9.15 -16.11
CA LEU A 223 -2.14 9.73 -17.30
C LEU A 223 -1.10 10.79 -16.94
N ALA A 224 -1.37 11.64 -15.95
CA ALA A 224 -0.42 12.65 -15.48
C ALA A 224 0.82 11.99 -14.90
N MET A 225 0.64 10.90 -14.15
CA MET A 225 1.76 10.10 -13.67
C MET A 225 2.55 9.52 -14.85
N ALA A 226 1.91 8.79 -15.76
CA ALA A 226 2.61 8.19 -16.91
C ALA A 226 3.39 9.24 -17.73
N GLY A 227 2.79 10.41 -17.98
CA GLY A 227 3.44 11.51 -18.67
C GLY A 227 4.64 12.08 -17.92
N ALA A 228 4.55 12.25 -16.61
CA ALA A 228 5.63 12.81 -15.81
C ALA A 228 6.84 11.86 -15.64
N VAL A 229 6.71 10.55 -15.86
CA VAL A 229 7.87 9.63 -15.89
C VAL A 229 8.59 9.68 -17.24
N LEU A 230 7.88 9.98 -18.33
CA LEU A 230 8.41 9.91 -19.70
C LEU A 230 9.12 11.19 -20.16
N ILE A 231 8.98 12.30 -19.43
CA ILE A 231 9.48 13.65 -19.79
C ILE A 231 10.58 14.08 -18.83
#